data_AF-A0A2V6FWB9-F1
#
_entry.id   AF-A0A2V6FWB9-F1
#
_cell.length_a   1.000
_cell.length_b   1.000
_cell.length_c   1.000
_cell.angle_alpha   90.00
_cell.angle_beta   90.00
_cell.angle_gamma   90.00
#
_symmetry.space_group_name_H-M   'P 1'
#
loop_
_entity.id
_entity.type
_entity.pdbx_description
1 polymer ?
#
loop_
_entity_poly.entity_id
_entity_poly.type
_entity_poly.pdbx_seq_one_letter_code
_entity_poly.pdbx_strand_id
1 'polypeptide(L)' 'MRGQGTALNQLPFEELKKRSRSFDADVAEVFGVCRSLSQRQATGAPSPRNIATQIKRWHAKLT' A
#
# COMPACT_ATOMS: atom_id res chain seq x y z
N MET A 1 -12.42 -5.23 22.16
CA MET A 1 -11.04 -4.71 22.37
C MET A 1 -10.93 -3.37 21.66
N ARG A 2 -10.65 -2.26 22.36
CA ARG A 2 -10.32 -0.98 21.69
C ARG A 2 -8.87 -1.04 21.23
N GLY A 3 -8.63 -0.83 19.93
CA GLY A 3 -7.29 -0.64 19.40
C GLY A 3 -6.74 0.72 19.85
N GLN A 4 -5.43 0.82 20.06
CA GLN A 4 -4.74 2.01 20.60
C GLN A 4 -4.71 3.21 19.64
N GLY A 5 -5.44 3.18 18.52
CA GLY A 5 -5.42 4.24 17.50
C GLY A 5 -4.10 4.37 16.74
N THR A 6 -3.16 3.44 16.94
CA THR A 6 -1.84 3.44 16.29
C THR A 6 -1.91 2.92 14.86
N ALA A 7 -1.17 3.55 13.95
CA ALA A 7 -1.06 3.07 12.57
C ALA A 7 -0.30 1.74 12.48
N LEU A 8 -0.70 0.84 11.57
CA LEU A 8 -0.12 -0.51 11.47
C LEU A 8 1.37 -0.50 11.10
N ASN A 9 1.81 0.48 10.30
CA ASN A 9 3.22 0.68 9.93
C ASN A 9 4.08 1.25 11.08
N GLN A 10 3.47 1.59 12.22
CA GLN A 10 4.15 2.06 13.43
C GLN A 10 4.13 1.01 14.54
N LEU A 11 3.49 -0.13 14.32
CA LEU A 11 3.50 -1.21 15.31
C LEU A 11 4.90 -1.86 15.36
N PRO A 12 5.45 -2.08 16.56
CA PRO A 12 6.68 -2.84 16.71
C PRO A 12 6.56 -4.23 16.08
N PHE A 13 7.64 -4.72 15.48
CA PHE A 13 7.67 -6.05 14.87
C PHE A 13 7.22 -7.16 15.84
N GLU A 14 7.62 -7.08 17.11
CA GLU A 14 7.20 -8.04 18.14
C GLU A 14 5.69 -8.07 18.35
N GLU A 15 5.00 -6.93 18.24
CA GLU A 15 3.54 -6.87 18.32
C GLU A 15 2.87 -7.52 17.11
N LEU A 16 3.48 -7.40 15.92
CA LEU A 16 3.00 -8.08 14.72
C LEU A 16 3.23 -9.58 14.83
N LYS A 17 4.40 -10.02 15.31
CA LYS A 17 4.76 -11.43 15.49
C LYS A 17 3.89 -12.16 16.53
N LYS A 18 3.38 -11.43 17.54
CA LYS A 18 2.34 -11.93 18.46
C LYS A 18 1.03 -12.30 17.75
N ARG A 19 0.72 -11.69 16.59
CA ARG A 19 -0.47 -11.99 15.77
C ARG A 19 -0.27 -13.18 14.86
N SER A 20 0.92 -13.32 14.27
CA SER A 20 1.31 -14.50 13.51
C SER A 20 2.80 -14.75 13.61
N ARG A 21 3.18 -16.00 13.92
CA ARG A 21 4.58 -16.45 13.90
C ARG A 21 5.19 -16.47 12.49
N SER A 22 4.36 -16.41 11.44
CA SER A 22 4.81 -16.40 10.05
C SER A 22 5.30 -15.03 9.58
N PHE A 23 5.12 -13.97 10.37
CA PHE A 23 5.61 -12.64 10.00
C PHE A 23 7.10 -12.52 10.28
N ASP A 24 7.80 -11.94 9.30
CA ASP A 24 9.21 -11.56 9.39
C ASP A 24 9.35 -10.03 9.25
N ALA A 25 10.58 -9.51 9.27
CA ALA A 25 10.88 -8.09 9.25
C ALA A 25 10.21 -7.32 8.08
N ASP A 26 9.93 -8.01 6.97
CA ASP A 26 9.29 -7.47 5.77
C ASP A 26 7.82 -7.08 5.96
N VAL A 27 7.14 -7.60 6.99
CA VAL A 27 5.73 -7.29 7.27
C VAL A 27 5.49 -5.79 7.48
N ALA A 28 6.47 -5.09 8.04
CA ALA A 28 6.39 -3.64 8.27
C ALA A 28 6.31 -2.84 6.96
N GLU A 29 6.88 -3.38 5.88
CA GLU A 29 6.90 -2.73 4.57
C GLU A 29 5.54 -2.80 3.85
N VAL A 30 4.70 -3.80 4.17
CA VAL A 30 3.40 -4.03 3.53
C VAL A 30 2.44 -2.86 3.79
N PHE A 31 2.49 -2.28 4.99
CA PHE A 31 1.60 -1.20 5.41
C PHE A 31 2.00 0.18 4.87
N GLY A 32 3.08 0.27 4.08
CA GLY A 32 3.45 1.50 3.40
C GLY A 32 2.49 1.85 2.26
N VAL A 33 1.85 3.02 2.31
CA VAL A 33 0.89 3.48 1.29
C VAL A 33 1.53 3.50 -0.11
N CYS A 34 2.73 4.04 -0.25
CA CYS A 34 3.43 4.11 -1.54
C CYS A 34 3.71 2.73 -2.15
N ARG A 35 4.15 1.77 -1.31
CA ARG A 35 4.37 0.38 -1.75
C ARG A 35 3.05 -0.27 -2.14
N SER A 36 2.03 -0.12 -1.30
CA SER A 36 0.68 -0.62 -1.54
C SER A 36 0.08 -0.13 -2.86
N LEU A 37 0.26 1.15 -3.19
CA LEU A 37 -0.18 1.70 -4.48
C LEU A 37 0.66 1.16 -5.65
N SER A 38 1.98 1.05 -5.48
CA SER A 38 2.88 0.55 -6.54
C SER A 38 2.59 -0.90 -6.94
N GLN A 39 2.09 -1.72 -6.03
CA GLN A 39 1.70 -3.12 -6.32
C GLN A 39 0.36 -3.25 -7.07
N ARG A 40 -0.46 -2.20 -7.12
CA ARG A 40 -1.79 -2.22 -7.77
C ARG A 40 -1.69 -1.99 -9.28
N GLN A 41 -1.17 -2.99 -9.99
CA GLN A 41 -0.80 -2.89 -11.40
C GLN A 41 -1.87 -3.40 -12.38
N ALA A 42 -2.91 -4.09 -11.91
CA ALA A 42 -4.01 -4.55 -12.77
C ALA A 42 -4.68 -3.40 -13.54
N THR A 43 -5.32 -3.71 -14.65
CA THR A 43 -6.08 -2.72 -15.44
C THR A 43 -7.10 -2.01 -14.55
N GLY A 44 -7.08 -0.66 -14.58
CA GLY A 44 -7.96 0.17 -13.76
C GLY A 44 -7.51 0.37 -12.30
N ALA A 45 -6.45 -0.31 -11.86
CA ALA A 45 -5.94 -0.17 -10.50
C ALA A 45 -5.06 1.09 -10.35
N PRO A 46 -4.97 1.68 -9.13
CA PRO A 46 -4.43 3.03 -8.94
C PRO A 46 -2.89 3.08 -8.76
N SER A 47 -2.13 2.23 -9.44
CA SER A 47 -0.67 2.38 -9.41
C SER A 47 -0.24 3.72 -10.02
N PRO A 48 0.88 4.31 -9.55
CA PRO A 48 1.42 5.55 -10.13
C PRO A 48 1.57 5.49 -11.66
N ARG A 49 2.01 4.33 -12.17
CA ARG A 49 2.11 4.07 -13.61
C ARG A 49 0.75 4.13 -14.32
N ASN A 50 -0.26 3.48 -13.75
CA ASN A 50 -1.60 3.47 -14.34
C ASN A 50 -2.22 4.86 -14.35
N ILE A 51 -2.11 5.58 -13.23
CA ILE A 51 -2.62 6.96 -13.12
C ILE A 51 -1.91 7.88 -14.11
N ALA A 52 -0.58 7.83 -14.21
CA ALA A 52 0.17 8.62 -15.19
C ALA A 52 -0.28 8.31 -16.64
N THR A 53 -0.52 7.04 -16.95
CA THR A 53 -1.02 6.61 -18.26
C THR A 53 -2.43 7.16 -18.54
N GLN A 54 -3.33 7.13 -17.55
CA GLN A 54 -4.68 7.68 -17.68
C GLN A 54 -4.66 9.20 -17.85
N ILE A 55 -3.86 9.92 -17.06
CA ILE A 55 -3.68 11.37 -17.20
C ILE A 55 -3.22 11.73 -18.61
N LYS A 56 -2.17 11.06 -19.12
CA LYS A 56 -1.69 11.26 -20.50
C LYS A 56 -2.78 11.01 -21.53
N ARG A 57 -3.56 9.94 -21.37
CA ARG A 57 -4.68 9.61 -22.25
C ARG A 57 -5.78 10.67 -22.21
N TRP A 58 -6.11 11.22 -21.04
CA TRP A 58 -7.14 12.26 -20.91
C TRP A 58 -6.70 13.56 -21.58
N HIS A 59 -5.45 13.98 -21.39
CA HIS A 59 -4.91 15.14 -22.11
C HIS A 59 -5.07 14.99 -23.63
N ALA A 60 -4.74 13.82 -24.19
CA ALA A 60 -4.87 13.56 -25.62
C ALA A 60 -6.33 13.48 -26.14
N LYS A 61 -7.33 13.37 -25.25
CA LYS A 61 -8.75 13.27 -25.63
C LYS A 61 -9.54 14.56 -25.38
N LEU A 62 -9.08 15.36 -24.42
CA LEU A 62 -9.76 16.58 -23.97
C LEU A 62 -9.10 17.86 -24.50
N THR A 63 -7.96 17.71 -25.18
CA THR A 63 -7.29 18.77 -25.95
C THR A 63 -7.45 18.42 -27.43
#